data_AF-A0A920MNL7-F1
#
_entry.id   AF-A0A920MNL7-F1
#
_cell.length_a   1.000
_cell.length_b   1.000
_cell.length_c   1.000
_cell.angle_alpha   90.00
_cell.angle_beta   90.00
_cell.angle_gamma   90.00
#
_symmetry.space_group_name_H-M   'P 1'
#
loop_
_entity.id
_entity.type
_entity.pdbx_description
1 polymer ?
#
loop_
_entity_poly.entity_id
_entity_poly.type
_entity_poly.pdbx_seq_one_letter_code
_entity_poly.pdbx_strand_id
1 'polypeptide(L)'
;MGNQTQWFDGLNGKKVIYNIRTNNPSSPYPEFSSRIIDIENGESQNLPLPVYITAQNSDYALSIDYRRLFITHETIGYQSKDNIKIWN
;
A
#
# COMPACT_ATOMS: atom_id res chain seq x y z
N MET A 1 10.67 -7.47 -0.43
CA MET A 1 10.34 -6.24 0.32
C MET A 1 9.37 -6.55 1.43
N GLY A 2 9.62 -5.99 2.60
CA GLY A 2 8.68 -5.99 3.73
C GLY A 2 7.48 -5.10 3.42
N ASN A 3 6.35 -5.48 3.97
CA ASN A 3 5.12 -4.71 3.87
C ASN A 3 5.24 -3.42 4.70
N GLN A 4 4.89 -2.26 4.15
CA GLN A 4 4.77 -1.04 4.95
C GLN A 4 3.50 -1.15 5.78
N THR A 5 3.64 -1.52 7.05
CA THR A 5 2.54 -1.57 8.02
C THR A 5 2.54 -0.31 8.86
N GLN A 6 1.38 0.31 9.02
CA GLN A 6 1.16 1.50 9.84
C GLN A 6 -0.08 1.32 10.72
N TRP A 7 -0.08 1.92 11.90
CA TRP A 7 -1.25 1.99 12.78
C TRP A 7 -2.17 3.13 12.37
N PHE A 8 -3.47 2.96 12.61
CA PHE A 8 -4.45 4.04 12.56
C PHE A 8 -4.83 4.49 13.97
N ASP A 9 -3.90 5.19 14.62
CA ASP A 9 -4.06 5.64 16.01
C ASP A 9 -5.19 6.66 16.22
N GLY A 10 -5.67 7.28 15.14
CA GLY A 10 -6.81 8.21 15.16
C GLY A 10 -8.18 7.54 15.06
N LEU A 11 -8.24 6.24 14.77
CA LEU A 11 -9.49 5.48 14.71
C LEU A 11 -9.74 4.70 16.00
N ASN A 12 -11.00 4.51 16.37
CA ASN A 12 -11.36 3.56 17.42
C ASN A 12 -10.98 2.12 17.01
N GLY A 13 -10.52 1.34 17.98
CA GLY A 13 -10.08 -0.05 17.81
C GLY A 13 -8.57 -0.17 17.59
N LYS A 14 -8.08 -1.39 17.33
CA LYS A 14 -6.66 -1.64 17.02
C LYS A 14 -6.52 -1.90 15.53
N LYS A 15 -6.60 -0.82 14.75
CA LYS A 15 -6.57 -0.89 13.29
C LYS A 15 -5.18 -0.68 12.74
N VAL A 16 -4.81 -1.53 11.80
CA VAL A 16 -3.58 -1.40 11.01
C VAL A 16 -3.90 -1.38 9.53
N ILE A 17 -3.08 -0.66 8.78
CA ILE A 17 -3.07 -0.73 7.32
C ILE A 17 -1.75 -1.29 6.84
N TYR A 18 -1.82 -2.14 5.81
CA TYR A 18 -0.65 -2.69 5.16
C TYR A 18 -0.93 -3.00 3.69
N ASN A 19 0.10 -2.94 2.86
CA ASN A 19 0.01 -3.24 1.45
C ASN A 19 -0.13 -4.74 1.20
N ILE A 20 -0.97 -5.12 0.23
CA ILE A 20 -1.22 -6.51 -0.12
C ILE A 20 -0.98 -6.73 -1.61
N ARG A 21 -0.71 -7.98 -1.98
CA ARG A 21 -0.83 -8.40 -3.37
C ARG A 21 -2.29 -8.53 -3.74
N THR A 22 -2.63 -8.14 -4.96
CA THR A 22 -3.97 -8.26 -5.52
C THR A 22 -3.89 -8.59 -7.01
N ASN A 23 -5.05 -8.71 -7.65
CA ASN A 23 -5.17 -8.80 -9.09
C ASN A 23 -6.33 -7.91 -9.54
N ASN A 24 -6.05 -6.62 -9.69
CA ASN A 24 -7.03 -5.63 -10.13
C ASN A 24 -6.52 -4.92 -11.40
N PRO A 25 -6.81 -5.44 -12.60
CA PRO A 25 -6.35 -4.86 -13.87
C PRO A 25 -6.78 -3.40 -14.12
N SER A 26 -7.81 -2.93 -13.41
CA SER A 26 -8.29 -1.54 -13.52
C SER A 26 -7.52 -0.54 -12.64
N SER A 27 -6.68 -1.02 -11.73
CA SER A 27 -5.85 -0.18 -10.86
C SER A 27 -4.56 0.26 -11.57
N PRO A 28 -4.05 1.48 -11.30
CA PRO A 28 -2.70 1.88 -11.68
C PRO A 28 -1.59 0.94 -11.17
N TYR A 29 -1.88 0.17 -10.11
CA TYR A 29 -1.02 -0.90 -9.60
C TYR A 29 -1.77 -2.23 -9.62
N PRO A 30 -1.82 -2.96 -10.75
CA PRO A 30 -2.66 -4.14 -10.88
C PRO A 30 -2.35 -5.25 -9.87
N GLU A 31 -1.10 -5.32 -9.43
CA GLU A 31 -0.58 -6.38 -8.56
C GLU A 31 -0.56 -5.96 -7.07
N PHE A 32 -0.87 -4.70 -6.75
CA PHE A 32 -0.73 -4.16 -5.40
C PHE A 32 -1.93 -3.31 -4.97
N SER A 33 -2.30 -3.44 -3.70
CA SER A 33 -3.32 -2.62 -3.05
C SER A 33 -2.97 -2.50 -1.58
N SER A 34 -3.88 -2.03 -0.74
CA SER A 34 -3.71 -2.07 0.71
C SER A 34 -4.96 -2.60 1.41
N ARG A 35 -4.77 -3.09 2.64
CA ARG A 35 -5.81 -3.61 3.51
C ARG A 35 -5.75 -2.92 4.86
N ILE A 36 -6.90 -2.46 5.30
CA ILE A 36 -7.16 -2.09 6.69
C ILE A 36 -7.72 -3.32 7.37
N ILE A 37 -7.20 -3.68 8.54
CA ILE A 37 -7.77 -4.71 9.41
C ILE A 37 -7.88 -4.17 10.83
N ASP A 38 -9.01 -4.44 11.48
CA ASP A 38 -9.11 -4.35 12.93
C ASP A 38 -8.65 -5.69 13.53
N ILE A 39 -7.56 -5.67 14.30
CA ILE A 39 -6.97 -6.92 14.79
C ILE A 39 -7.76 -7.55 15.93
N GLU A 40 -8.70 -6.83 16.54
CA GLU A 40 -9.48 -7.37 17.66
C GLU A 40 -10.64 -8.23 17.17
N ASN A 41 -11.34 -7.80 16.12
CA ASN A 41 -12.52 -8.50 15.60
C ASN A 41 -12.29 -9.15 14.21
N GLY A 42 -11.18 -8.85 13.54
CA GLY A 42 -10.83 -9.39 12.22
C GLY A 42 -11.55 -8.73 11.04
N GLU A 43 -12.35 -7.68 11.27
CA GLU A 43 -12.99 -6.92 10.20
C GLU A 43 -11.93 -6.27 9.31
N SER A 44 -12.14 -6.34 7.99
CA SER A 44 -11.17 -5.80 7.03
C SER A 44 -11.81 -5.16 5.82
N GLN A 45 -11.11 -4.18 5.26
CA GLN A 45 -11.47 -3.52 4.02
C GLN A 45 -10.22 -3.31 3.17
N ASN A 46 -10.34 -3.52 1.85
CA ASN A 46 -9.25 -3.24 0.91
C ASN A 46 -9.43 -1.83 0.33
N LEU A 47 -8.33 -1.09 0.21
CA LEU A 47 -8.28 0.15 -0.56
C LEU A 47 -7.69 -0.13 -1.95
N PRO A 48 -8.04 0.64 -2.99
CA PRO A 48 -7.66 0.32 -4.37
C PRO A 48 -6.16 0.50 -4.68
N LEU A 49 -5.42 1.22 -3.84
CA LEU A 49 -4.02 1.59 -4.06
C LEU A 49 -3.12 1.12 -2.89
N PRO A 50 -1.84 0.83 -3.15
CA PRO A 50 -0.84 0.69 -2.09
C PRO A 50 -0.63 2.03 -1.38
N VAL A 51 -0.42 1.99 -0.08
CA VAL A 51 -0.24 3.15 0.80
C VAL A 51 1.22 3.30 1.20
N TYR A 52 1.72 4.53 1.06
CA TYR A 52 3.06 4.93 1.49
C TYR A 52 3.04 5.48 2.90
N ILE A 53 2.07 6.33 3.22
CA ILE A 53 1.95 6.98 4.52
C ILE A 53 0.49 7.24 4.90
N THR A 54 0.18 7.16 6.19
CA THR A 54 -1.10 7.57 6.78
C THR A 54 -0.99 8.92 7.48
N ALA A 55 -2.09 9.67 7.51
CA ALA A 55 -2.19 10.87 8.34
C ALA A 55 -2.13 10.49 9.83
N GLN A 56 -1.54 11.34 10.67
CA GLN A 56 -1.46 11.11 12.12
C GLN A 56 -2.84 10.96 12.76
N ASN A 57 -3.83 11.72 12.27
CA ASN A 57 -5.22 11.64 12.72
C ASN A 57 -6.01 10.50 12.04
N SER A 58 -5.39 9.72 11.15
CA SER A 58 -6.00 8.59 10.43
C SER A 58 -7.14 8.92 9.47
N ASP A 59 -7.36 10.19 9.15
CA ASP A 59 -8.46 10.61 8.24
C ASP A 59 -8.17 10.33 6.76
N TYR A 60 -6.89 10.23 6.39
CA TYR A 60 -6.48 9.94 5.01
C TYR A 60 -5.19 9.13 4.94
N ALA A 61 -4.98 8.52 3.78
CA ALA A 61 -3.76 7.81 3.42
C ALA A 61 -3.30 8.26 2.03
N LEU A 62 -2.00 8.32 1.82
CA LEU A 62 -1.41 8.76 0.56
C LEU A 62 -0.70 7.60 -0.13
N SER A 63 -0.99 7.50 -1.43
CA SER A 63 -0.22 6.68 -2.37
C SER A 63 0.74 7.59 -3.15
N ILE A 64 1.80 7.00 -3.68
CA ILE A 64 2.81 7.68 -4.49
C ILE A 64 3.01 6.92 -5.80
N ASP A 65 3.83 7.47 -6.71
CA ASP A 65 4.30 6.69 -7.85
C ASP A 65 5.35 5.65 -7.39
N TYR A 66 4.91 4.46 -7.00
CA TYR A 66 5.78 3.35 -6.57
C TYR A 66 6.71 2.86 -7.68
N ARG A 67 6.38 3.06 -8.96
CA ARG A 67 7.27 2.71 -10.08
C ARG A 67 8.47 3.64 -10.08
N ARG A 68 8.23 4.94 -9.88
CA ARG A 68 9.30 5.93 -9.71
C ARG A 68 10.08 5.72 -8.42
N LEU A 69 9.40 5.38 -7.32
CA LEU A 69 10.08 5.06 -6.06
C LEU A 69 11.03 3.88 -6.27
N PHE A 70 10.60 2.81 -6.95
CA PHE A 70 11.43 1.64 -7.23
C PHE A 70 12.75 1.99 -7.92
N ILE A 71 12.73 2.90 -8.92
CA ILE A 71 13.95 3.35 -9.61
C ILE A 71 14.98 3.94 -8.64
N THR A 72 14.51 4.67 -7.63
CA THR A 72 15.39 5.36 -6.66
C THR A 72 15.68 4.53 -5.41
N HIS A 73 14.81 3.58 -5.07
CA HIS A 73 14.80 2.82 -3.82
C HIS A 73 14.22 1.42 -4.04
N GLU A 74 14.99 0.54 -4.68
CA GLU A 74 14.56 -0.82 -5.07
C GLU A 74 14.13 -1.71 -3.89
N THR A 75 14.57 -1.39 -2.68
CA THR A 75 14.28 -2.16 -1.46
C THR A 75 12.92 -1.85 -0.84
N ILE A 76 12.28 -0.73 -1.22
CA ILE A 76 10.97 -0.28 -0.69
C ILE A 76 9.94 0.09 -1.77
N GLY A 77 10.32 0.17 -3.05
CA GLY A 77 9.39 0.40 -4.18
C GLY A 77 8.79 -0.88 -4.78
N TYR A 78 7.54 -0.84 -5.25
CA TYR A 78 6.94 -2.00 -5.93
C TYR A 78 7.37 -2.05 -7.40
N GLN A 79 8.04 -3.14 -7.78
CA GLN A 79 8.34 -3.42 -9.18
C GLN A 79 7.03 -3.75 -9.92
N SER A 80 6.67 -2.92 -10.89
CA SER A 80 5.64 -3.25 -11.90
C SER A 80 6.31 -3.95 -13.09
N LYS A 81 5.58 -4.79 -13.82
CA LYS A 81 6.03 -5.36 -15.11
C LYS A 81 6.46 -4.27 -16.11
N ASP A 82 5.89 -3.07 -16.00
CA ASP A 82 6.29 -1.93 -16.84
C ASP A 82 7.70 -1.42 -16.54
N ASN A 83 8.21 -1.59 -15.31
CA ASN A 83 9.54 -1.14 -14.91
C ASN A 83 10.66 -1.92 -15.62
N ILE A 84 10.36 -3.12 -16.13
CA ILE A 84 11.33 -3.95 -16.86
C ILE A 84 11.73 -3.28 -18.18
N LYS A 85 10.87 -2.43 -18.77
CA LYS A 85 11.12 -1.78 -20.06
C LYS A 85 12.04 -0.55 -19.99
N ILE A 86 12.31 0.00 -18.79
CA ILE A 86 13.09 1.24 -18.63
C ILE A 86 14.61 0.95 -18.64
N TRP A 87 14.99 -0.33 -18.54
CA TRP A 87 16.38 -0.78 -18.44
C TRP A 87 16.91 -1.51 -19.67
N ASN A 88 16.19 -1.45 -20.80
CA ASN A 88 16.63 -2.00 -22.10
C ASN A 88 16.96 -0.88 -23.09
#